data_AF-A0AA88HX34-F1
#
_entry.id   AF-A0AA88HX34-F1
#
_cell.length_a   1.000
_cell.length_b   1.000
_cell.length_c   1.000
_cell.angle_alpha   90.00
_cell.angle_beta   90.00
_cell.angle_gamma   90.00
#
_symmetry.space_group_name_H-M   'P 1'
#
loop_
_entity.id
_entity.type
_entity.pdbx_description
1 polymer ?
#
loop_
_entity_poly.entity_id
_entity_poly.type
_entity_poly.pdbx_seq_one_letter_code
_entity_poly.pdbx_strand_id
1 'polypeptide(L)'
;MSPLRRIPLFRNSRLRPFLASLATGALFGFMFSFYVVGVSRRYNLVQKEDKESFSEVPTGKSGSYPVFTLAPGFEQTNQTGREWSRYQPDVSVASDLYQKVRLLCWVLTGAENHEKKAKHIKATWGKRCNILLFMSSKQDDSLPTVPIPMGEGRQKLWGKTKEAFKYIYENYMDKADWFFKADDDTFAIPENARYFLSRYDTNEPMWFGCRFSMHVKGGYMSGGAGYILSKEAVKRFVTISLKNITICKADDHTGAEDAELGKCLKNVGVSAKDSRDEYGRDRFFPFHPSHHVTPGNMSKDYWYWNSQYYKSKQGEGCCSDTAISFHYVSPNDLYVLNYLVYGVKPYGIGLPHYPKGWTPPPPPDEEGTAKPWIGAKKEYEERLKSDPEFKKVEEEKERKAKEKRQKEEQEKIRKEEEDKKKHDQQRLTDEAKKKEDENNKKEEEKKKKEEENKKKEEEKQKLEEEKNEKKKEGEENKKSEENKKKEQDTKKKKGEDETEINEEERKKQDKEKKVKNEERNKEKILKEEKMTNNDKKNK
;
A
#
# COMPACT_ATOMS: atom_id res chain seq x y z
N MET A 1 55.19 -107.08 -4.37
CA MET A 1 53.76 -106.84 -4.05
C MET A 1 53.58 -105.39 -3.64
N SER A 2 52.56 -104.75 -4.22
CA SER A 2 51.93 -103.46 -3.85
C SER A 2 52.63 -102.13 -4.26
N PRO A 3 51.98 -101.29 -5.10
CA PRO A 3 52.34 -99.89 -5.30
C PRO A 3 51.52 -98.94 -4.41
N LEU A 4 52.17 -97.90 -3.90
CA LEU A 4 51.58 -96.81 -3.10
C LEU A 4 50.75 -95.86 -3.99
N ARG A 5 49.47 -95.69 -3.65
CA ARG A 5 48.57 -94.68 -4.26
C ARG A 5 48.83 -93.29 -3.68
N ARG A 6 49.03 -92.28 -4.54
CA ARG A 6 49.01 -90.85 -4.20
C ARG A 6 47.55 -90.36 -4.13
N ILE A 7 47.23 -89.58 -3.10
CA ILE A 7 45.94 -88.86 -2.92
C ILE A 7 46.09 -87.46 -3.56
N PRO A 8 45.12 -86.96 -4.36
CA PRO A 8 45.17 -85.60 -4.88
C PRO A 8 44.60 -84.59 -3.86
N LEU A 9 45.36 -83.54 -3.57
CA LEU A 9 44.88 -82.36 -2.85
C LEU A 9 43.99 -81.52 -3.77
N PHE A 10 42.69 -81.47 -3.47
CA PHE A 10 41.74 -80.56 -4.10
C PHE A 10 42.09 -79.10 -3.78
N ARG A 11 42.65 -78.39 -4.75
CA ARG A 11 42.88 -76.93 -4.69
C ARG A 11 41.55 -76.22 -4.97
N ASN A 12 40.89 -75.77 -3.91
CA ASN A 12 39.55 -75.19 -3.96
C ASN A 12 39.58 -73.75 -4.56
N SER A 13 39.50 -73.63 -5.89
CA SER A 13 39.67 -72.38 -6.64
C SER A 13 38.51 -71.38 -6.55
N ARG A 14 37.40 -71.74 -5.89
CA ARG A 14 36.19 -70.89 -5.78
C ARG A 14 36.03 -70.19 -4.42
N LEU A 15 36.82 -70.53 -3.40
CA LEU A 15 36.65 -69.98 -2.05
C LEU A 15 37.19 -68.55 -1.92
N ARG A 16 38.30 -68.24 -2.60
CA ARG A 16 38.93 -66.91 -2.60
C ARG A 16 38.05 -65.80 -3.21
N PRO A 17 37.45 -65.96 -4.40
CA PRO A 17 36.56 -64.93 -4.94
C PRO A 17 35.28 -64.77 -4.13
N PHE A 18 34.77 -65.84 -3.51
CA PHE A 18 33.60 -65.78 -2.63
C PHE A 18 33.88 -64.95 -1.35
N LEU A 19 35.02 -65.21 -0.68
CA LEU A 19 35.42 -64.45 0.50
C LEU A 19 35.72 -62.98 0.18
N ALA A 20 36.29 -62.70 -1.00
CA ALA A 20 36.52 -61.33 -1.46
C ALA A 20 35.21 -60.56 -1.67
N SER A 21 34.22 -61.16 -2.36
CA SER A 21 32.90 -60.55 -2.56
C SER A 21 32.11 -60.38 -1.26
N LEU A 22 32.25 -61.31 -0.31
CA LEU A 22 31.63 -61.19 1.01
C LEU A 22 32.23 -60.01 1.80
N ALA A 23 33.56 -59.83 1.74
CA ALA A 23 34.23 -58.73 2.42
C ALA A 23 33.88 -57.35 1.83
N THR A 24 33.81 -57.22 0.49
CA THR A 24 33.35 -55.98 -0.14
C THR A 24 31.88 -55.69 0.15
N GLY A 25 31.02 -56.71 0.10
CA GLY A 25 29.60 -56.56 0.45
C GLY A 25 29.39 -56.09 1.90
N ALA A 26 30.16 -56.65 2.84
CA ALA A 26 30.11 -56.23 4.25
C ALA A 26 30.58 -54.78 4.43
N LEU A 27 31.68 -54.38 3.79
CA LEU A 27 32.19 -53.00 3.87
C LEU A 27 31.19 -51.98 3.31
N PHE A 28 30.59 -52.25 2.15
CA PHE A 28 29.56 -51.40 1.58
C PHE A 28 28.29 -51.34 2.45
N GLY A 29 27.88 -52.48 3.02
CA GLY A 29 26.74 -52.56 3.94
C GLY A 29 26.94 -51.72 5.21
N PHE A 30 28.12 -51.79 5.82
CA PHE A 30 28.45 -50.97 6.98
C PHE A 30 28.52 -49.48 6.62
N MET A 31 29.17 -49.10 5.52
CA MET A 31 29.25 -47.69 5.09
C MET A 31 27.86 -47.12 4.78
N PHE A 32 27.00 -47.88 4.12
CA PHE A 32 25.61 -47.47 3.84
C PHE A 32 24.80 -47.36 5.13
N SER A 33 24.94 -48.30 6.07
CA SER A 33 24.29 -48.24 7.39
C SER A 33 24.73 -47.00 8.18
N PHE A 34 26.02 -46.71 8.25
CA PHE A 34 26.53 -45.49 8.91
C PHE A 34 26.03 -44.21 8.24
N TYR A 35 25.93 -44.20 6.90
CA TYR A 35 25.36 -43.07 6.16
C TYR A 35 23.88 -42.88 6.50
N VAL A 36 23.07 -43.95 6.48
CA VAL A 36 21.62 -43.89 6.79
C VAL A 36 21.38 -43.51 8.26
N VAL A 37 22.16 -44.05 9.20
CA VAL A 37 22.09 -43.69 10.62
C VAL A 37 22.55 -42.25 10.85
N GLY A 38 23.58 -41.79 10.12
CA GLY A 38 24.07 -40.40 10.17
C GLY A 38 23.05 -39.40 9.64
N VAL A 39 22.41 -39.71 8.50
CA VAL A 39 21.33 -38.91 7.92
C VAL A 39 20.10 -38.92 8.83
N SER A 40 19.72 -40.07 9.39
CA SER A 40 18.60 -40.18 10.33
C SER A 40 18.85 -39.44 11.64
N ARG A 41 20.08 -39.44 12.17
CA ARG A 41 20.46 -38.65 13.35
C ARG A 41 20.41 -37.15 13.09
N ARG A 42 20.88 -36.68 11.93
CA ARG A 42 20.74 -35.26 11.53
C ARG A 42 19.27 -34.86 11.37
N TYR A 43 18.46 -35.71 10.74
CA TYR A 43 17.03 -35.45 10.57
C TYR A 43 16.29 -35.42 11.92
N ASN A 44 16.61 -36.31 12.85
CA ASN A 44 16.03 -36.34 14.19
C ASN A 44 16.51 -35.19 15.08
N LEU A 45 17.75 -34.71 14.93
CA LEU A 45 18.25 -33.52 15.64
C LEU A 45 17.53 -32.25 15.19
N VAL A 46 17.34 -32.07 13.87
CA VAL A 46 16.57 -30.95 13.31
C VAL A 46 15.11 -30.99 13.79
N GLN A 47 14.46 -32.16 13.79
CA GLN A 47 13.09 -32.27 14.32
C GLN A 47 12.98 -32.10 15.84
N LYS A 48 14.05 -32.37 16.61
CA LYS A 48 14.02 -32.21 18.07
C LYS A 48 14.17 -30.73 18.46
N GLU A 49 15.00 -29.97 17.75
CA GLU A 49 15.07 -28.51 17.89
C GLU A 49 13.74 -27.84 17.49
N ASP A 50 13.05 -28.34 16.46
CA ASP A 50 11.73 -27.84 16.06
C ASP A 50 10.60 -28.14 17.07
N LYS A 51 10.74 -29.21 17.88
CA LYS A 51 9.70 -29.65 18.84
C LYS A 51 9.86 -29.06 20.23
N GLU A 52 11.07 -28.72 20.68
CA GLU A 52 11.27 -28.10 22.00
C GLU A 52 11.03 -26.57 22.00
N SER A 53 10.77 -25.96 20.84
CA SER A 53 10.49 -24.54 20.67
C SER A 53 8.99 -24.16 20.78
N PHE A 54 8.07 -25.14 20.87
CA PHE A 54 6.63 -24.85 20.80
C PHE A 54 5.79 -25.59 21.86
N SER A 55 5.86 -25.07 23.08
CA SER A 55 4.82 -25.17 24.11
C SER A 55 4.80 -23.81 24.82
N GLU A 56 3.75 -23.02 24.93
CA GLU A 56 2.30 -23.22 24.91
C GLU A 56 1.65 -21.90 24.42
N VAL A 57 0.55 -21.97 23.67
CA VAL A 57 -0.36 -20.81 23.51
C VAL A 57 -1.75 -21.25 24.00
N PRO A 58 -2.35 -20.57 25.01
CA PRO A 58 -3.62 -21.01 25.57
C PRO A 58 -4.78 -20.86 24.59
N THR A 59 -5.67 -21.83 24.60
CA THR A 59 -6.94 -21.86 23.87
C THR A 59 -7.93 -20.85 24.46
N GLY A 60 -8.11 -19.72 23.76
CA GLY A 60 -9.15 -18.72 24.03
C GLY A 60 -10.35 -18.87 23.08
N LYS A 61 -11.54 -18.80 23.66
CA LYS A 61 -12.85 -19.21 23.14
C LYS A 61 -13.35 -18.44 21.90
N SER A 62 -14.25 -19.12 21.18
CA SER A 62 -15.13 -18.66 20.12
C SER A 62 -15.69 -17.24 20.32
N GLY A 63 -15.43 -16.36 19.37
CA GLY A 63 -16.10 -15.08 19.20
C GLY A 63 -16.30 -14.80 17.72
N SER A 64 -17.55 -14.61 17.33
CA SER A 64 -18.01 -14.23 15.99
C SER A 64 -17.28 -12.99 15.45
N TYR A 65 -16.61 -13.10 14.32
CA TYR A 65 -16.08 -11.94 13.60
C TYR A 65 -17.20 -11.31 12.75
N PRO A 66 -17.48 -10.01 12.88
CA PRO A 66 -18.31 -9.32 11.91
C PRO A 66 -17.52 -9.13 10.61
N VAL A 67 -18.18 -9.43 9.50
CA VAL A 67 -17.78 -9.01 8.15
C VAL A 67 -17.69 -7.49 8.14
N PHE A 68 -16.50 -6.93 7.89
CA PHE A 68 -16.34 -5.52 7.54
C PHE A 68 -15.62 -5.39 6.21
N THR A 69 -16.37 -4.87 5.25
CA THR A 69 -15.98 -4.55 3.90
C THR A 69 -15.47 -3.11 3.77
N LEU A 70 -14.42 -2.99 2.94
CA LEU A 70 -13.88 -1.85 2.17
C LEU A 70 -12.87 -0.90 2.84
N ALA A 71 -11.91 -0.47 2.01
CA ALA A 71 -10.82 0.49 2.22
C ALA A 71 -11.18 1.67 3.17
N PRO A 72 -10.27 2.19 4.02
CA PRO A 72 -9.10 2.97 3.61
C PRO A 72 -7.83 2.72 4.47
N GLY A 73 -6.69 3.29 4.06
CA GLY A 73 -5.48 3.54 4.84
C GLY A 73 -5.15 2.66 6.05
N PHE A 74 -4.12 1.81 5.90
CA PHE A 74 -3.10 1.55 6.93
C PHE A 74 -3.61 1.62 8.38
N GLU A 75 -4.52 0.72 8.79
CA GLU A 75 -4.97 0.71 10.19
C GLU A 75 -3.86 0.16 11.10
N GLN A 76 -3.32 1.11 11.85
CA GLN A 76 -2.37 0.95 12.93
C GLN A 76 -2.99 0.06 14.01
N THR A 77 -2.51 -1.18 14.12
CA THR A 77 -2.92 -2.07 15.21
C THR A 77 -2.38 -1.52 16.53
N ASN A 78 -3.21 -0.77 17.25
CA ASN A 78 -3.01 -0.48 18.67
C ASN A 78 -3.35 -1.72 19.50
N GLN A 79 -2.51 -2.75 19.44
CA GLN A 79 -2.51 -3.82 20.42
C GLN A 79 -1.07 -4.21 20.77
N THR A 80 -0.80 -4.18 22.08
CA THR A 80 0.47 -4.34 22.79
C THR A 80 1.29 -3.06 22.96
N GLY A 81 1.39 -2.60 24.22
CA GLY A 81 2.05 -1.36 24.64
C GLY A 81 3.57 -1.35 24.40
N ARG A 82 3.98 -1.05 23.17
CA ARG A 82 5.29 -0.49 22.85
C ARG A 82 5.09 0.84 22.14
N GLU A 83 5.27 1.90 22.90
CA GLU A 83 5.27 3.30 22.49
C GLU A 83 6.49 3.61 21.60
N TRP A 84 6.47 3.12 20.34
CA TRP A 84 7.41 3.51 19.28
C TRP A 84 6.68 4.12 18.07
N SER A 85 5.56 4.81 18.31
CA SER A 85 4.78 5.49 17.27
C SER A 85 5.19 6.96 17.16
N ARG A 86 6.25 7.25 16.40
CA ARG A 86 6.49 8.63 15.92
C ARG A 86 7.12 8.77 14.54
N TYR A 87 7.54 7.68 13.89
CA TYR A 87 8.01 7.71 12.51
C TYR A 87 7.18 6.77 11.65
N GLN A 88 6.08 7.27 11.10
CA GLN A 88 5.38 6.58 10.01
C GLN A 88 6.10 6.95 8.70
N PRO A 89 6.53 5.98 7.89
CA PRO A 89 7.12 6.29 6.59
C PRO A 89 6.11 7.06 5.73
N ASP A 90 6.57 8.05 4.98
CA ASP A 90 5.73 8.71 3.98
C ASP A 90 5.34 7.70 2.89
N VAL A 91 4.07 7.31 2.89
CA VAL A 91 3.47 6.37 1.93
C VAL A 91 2.68 7.08 0.82
N SER A 92 2.77 8.41 0.71
CA SER A 92 1.99 9.20 -0.26
C SER A 92 2.21 8.73 -1.70
N VAL A 93 3.47 8.55 -2.11
CA VAL A 93 3.83 8.08 -3.46
C VAL A 93 3.28 6.68 -3.73
N ALA A 94 3.46 5.75 -2.79
CA ALA A 94 2.94 4.39 -2.92
C ALA A 94 1.39 4.37 -3.00
N SER A 95 0.72 5.23 -2.23
CA SER A 95 -0.74 5.39 -2.23
C SER A 95 -1.24 5.97 -3.56
N ASP A 96 -0.58 7.01 -4.07
CA ASP A 96 -0.90 7.61 -5.36
C ASP A 96 -0.75 6.57 -6.49
N LEU A 97 0.34 5.80 -6.48
CA LEU A 97 0.57 4.73 -7.44
C LEU A 97 -0.43 3.59 -7.30
N TYR A 98 -0.83 3.23 -6.08
CA TYR A 98 -1.85 2.21 -5.84
C TYR A 98 -3.19 2.55 -6.50
N GLN A 99 -3.56 3.83 -6.53
CA GLN A 99 -4.77 4.31 -7.20
C GLN A 99 -4.61 4.38 -8.73
N LYS A 100 -3.46 4.84 -9.22
CA LYS A 100 -3.20 5.02 -10.66
C LYS A 100 -2.90 3.72 -11.40
N VAL A 101 -2.24 2.77 -10.75
CA VAL A 101 -1.78 1.51 -11.34
C VAL A 101 -2.53 0.35 -10.69
N ARG A 102 -3.67 0.00 -11.27
CA ARG A 102 -4.57 -1.05 -10.76
C ARG A 102 -4.04 -2.44 -11.10
N LEU A 103 -3.39 -3.06 -10.12
CA LEU A 103 -2.70 -4.33 -10.24
C LEU A 103 -3.54 -5.49 -9.65
N LEU A 104 -3.92 -6.44 -10.50
CA LEU A 104 -4.47 -7.73 -10.09
C LEU A 104 -3.33 -8.74 -9.99
N CYS A 105 -3.17 -9.33 -8.81
CA CYS A 105 -2.26 -10.45 -8.57
C CYS A 105 -3.07 -11.75 -8.57
N TRP A 106 -2.68 -12.70 -9.40
CA TRP A 106 -3.24 -14.05 -9.38
C TRP A 106 -2.14 -15.06 -9.09
N VAL A 107 -2.36 -15.86 -8.06
CA VAL A 107 -1.40 -16.83 -7.54
C VAL A 107 -1.85 -18.21 -7.98
N LEU A 108 -1.00 -18.91 -8.72
CA LEU A 108 -1.27 -20.28 -9.13
C LEU A 108 -0.91 -21.22 -7.98
N THR A 109 -1.87 -22.03 -7.52
CA THR A 109 -1.67 -22.95 -6.39
C THR A 109 -2.49 -24.24 -6.52
N GLY A 110 -2.30 -25.16 -5.58
CA GLY A 110 -3.03 -26.41 -5.44
C GLY A 110 -3.75 -26.47 -4.10
N ALA A 111 -4.78 -27.32 -4.00
CA ALA A 111 -5.60 -27.44 -2.79
C ALA A 111 -4.77 -27.84 -1.54
N GLU A 112 -3.75 -28.68 -1.75
CA GLU A 112 -2.81 -29.11 -0.72
C GLU A 112 -1.88 -28.01 -0.21
N ASN A 113 -1.79 -26.89 -0.94
CA ASN A 113 -0.93 -25.75 -0.64
C ASN A 113 -1.69 -24.55 -0.07
N HIS A 114 -3.02 -24.61 0.03
CA HIS A 114 -3.83 -23.55 0.64
C HIS A 114 -3.31 -23.18 2.04
N GLU A 115 -3.24 -24.19 2.91
CA GLU A 115 -2.76 -24.03 4.28
C GLU A 115 -1.24 -23.94 4.38
N LYS A 116 -0.48 -24.58 3.48
CA LYS A 116 0.98 -24.66 3.61
C LYS A 116 1.70 -23.45 3.03
N LYS A 117 1.09 -22.76 2.07
CA LYS A 117 1.74 -21.72 1.26
C LYS A 117 0.84 -20.52 0.99
N ALA A 118 -0.34 -20.73 0.39
CA ALA A 118 -1.19 -19.65 -0.11
C ALA A 118 -1.64 -18.67 0.99
N LYS A 119 -2.00 -19.18 2.18
CA LYS A 119 -2.35 -18.33 3.33
C LYS A 119 -1.24 -17.37 3.74
N HIS A 120 0.02 -17.79 3.57
CA HIS A 120 1.19 -16.97 3.93
C HIS A 120 1.41 -15.84 2.94
N ILE A 121 1.12 -16.07 1.65
CA ILE A 121 1.08 -15.00 0.66
C ILE A 121 -0.02 -13.98 1.02
N LYS A 122 -1.23 -14.45 1.35
CA LYS A 122 -2.34 -13.58 1.78
C LYS A 122 -1.97 -12.74 3.00
N ALA A 123 -1.29 -13.33 3.99
CA ALA A 123 -0.87 -12.65 5.22
C ALA A 123 0.27 -11.62 5.02
N THR A 124 1.12 -11.83 4.01
CA THR A 124 2.32 -11.03 3.74
C THR A 124 2.10 -10.03 2.60
N TRP A 125 2.70 -10.26 1.43
CA TRP A 125 2.71 -9.29 0.32
C TRP A 125 1.38 -9.23 -0.45
N GLY A 126 0.58 -10.30 -0.43
CA GLY A 126 -0.66 -10.39 -1.21
C GLY A 126 -1.70 -9.32 -0.87
N LYS A 127 -1.74 -8.87 0.39
CA LYS A 127 -2.63 -7.78 0.86
C LYS A 127 -2.34 -6.41 0.22
N ARG A 128 -1.22 -6.28 -0.49
CA ARG A 128 -0.78 -5.04 -1.16
C ARG A 128 -1.19 -4.99 -2.63
N CYS A 129 -1.82 -6.04 -3.15
CA CYS A 129 -2.42 -6.05 -4.49
C CYS A 129 -3.77 -5.32 -4.47
N ASN A 130 -4.19 -4.73 -5.61
CA ASN A 130 -5.54 -4.15 -5.69
C ASN A 130 -6.59 -5.25 -5.65
N ILE A 131 -6.29 -6.38 -6.29
CA ILE A 131 -7.09 -7.59 -6.29
C ILE A 131 -6.13 -8.78 -6.15
N LEU A 132 -6.46 -9.71 -5.26
CA LEU A 132 -5.71 -10.95 -5.05
C LEU A 132 -6.62 -12.14 -5.32
N LEU A 133 -6.21 -13.03 -6.21
CA LEU A 133 -6.90 -14.27 -6.53
C LEU A 133 -5.96 -15.47 -6.36
N PHE A 134 -6.47 -16.57 -5.82
CA PHE A 134 -5.76 -17.85 -5.79
C PHE A 134 -6.42 -18.82 -6.79
N MET A 135 -5.75 -19.08 -7.91
CA MET A 135 -6.22 -20.02 -8.93
C MET A 135 -5.88 -21.44 -8.49
N SER A 136 -6.89 -22.23 -8.11
CA SER A 136 -6.70 -23.55 -7.50
C SER A 136 -7.70 -24.58 -8.01
N SER A 137 -7.42 -25.88 -7.83
CA SER A 137 -8.36 -26.95 -8.22
C SER A 137 -9.58 -27.07 -7.31
N LYS A 138 -9.52 -26.52 -6.10
CA LYS A 138 -10.62 -26.54 -5.13
C LYS A 138 -10.89 -25.15 -4.57
N GLN A 139 -12.14 -24.91 -4.21
CA GLN A 139 -12.54 -23.74 -3.44
C GLN A 139 -12.02 -23.85 -1.99
N ASP A 140 -11.65 -22.72 -1.41
CA ASP A 140 -11.34 -22.55 0.00
C ASP A 140 -11.85 -21.17 0.42
N ASP A 141 -12.77 -21.14 1.39
CA ASP A 141 -13.44 -19.92 1.86
C ASP A 141 -12.53 -19.01 2.69
N SER A 142 -11.41 -19.54 3.20
CA SER A 142 -10.40 -18.76 3.90
C SER A 142 -9.52 -17.93 2.95
N LEU A 143 -9.55 -18.22 1.64
CA LEU A 143 -8.77 -17.57 0.60
C LEU A 143 -9.69 -17.00 -0.49
N PRO A 144 -9.31 -15.92 -1.19
CA PRO A 144 -10.04 -15.47 -2.39
C PRO A 144 -9.76 -16.42 -3.57
N THR A 145 -10.26 -17.65 -3.44
CA THR A 145 -9.98 -18.75 -4.36
C THR A 145 -10.89 -18.69 -5.58
N VAL A 146 -10.32 -19.03 -6.73
CA VAL A 146 -11.05 -19.27 -7.98
C VAL A 146 -10.85 -20.75 -8.34
N PRO A 147 -11.92 -21.57 -8.31
CA PRO A 147 -11.82 -22.99 -8.61
C PRO A 147 -11.67 -23.18 -10.12
N ILE A 148 -10.60 -23.85 -10.51
CA ILE A 148 -10.25 -24.18 -11.89
C ILE A 148 -10.43 -25.69 -12.09
N PRO A 149 -11.19 -26.15 -13.10
CA PRO A 149 -11.52 -27.57 -13.30
C PRO A 149 -10.36 -28.36 -13.92
N MET A 150 -9.18 -28.29 -13.30
CA MET A 150 -7.94 -28.94 -13.74
C MET A 150 -7.31 -29.65 -12.55
N GLY A 151 -6.82 -30.87 -12.77
CA GLY A 151 -6.09 -31.62 -11.75
C GLY A 151 -4.78 -30.96 -11.32
N GLU A 152 -4.12 -31.57 -10.33
CA GLU A 152 -2.85 -31.08 -9.81
C GLU A 152 -1.62 -31.59 -10.57
N GLY A 153 -0.50 -30.91 -10.38
CA GLY A 153 0.80 -31.26 -10.94
C GLY A 153 1.30 -30.31 -12.02
N ARG A 154 2.62 -30.32 -12.22
CA ARG A 154 3.34 -29.39 -13.11
C ARG A 154 2.84 -29.43 -14.56
N GLN A 155 2.48 -30.62 -15.03
CA GLN A 155 1.92 -30.87 -16.36
C GLN A 155 0.52 -30.26 -16.59
N LYS A 156 -0.16 -29.81 -15.53
CA LYS A 156 -1.48 -29.18 -15.59
C LYS A 156 -1.42 -27.64 -15.53
N LEU A 157 -0.24 -27.06 -15.28
CA LEU A 157 -0.08 -25.62 -15.10
C LEU A 157 -0.47 -24.82 -16.36
N TRP A 158 -0.18 -25.35 -17.55
CA TRP A 158 -0.60 -24.70 -18.79
C TRP A 158 -2.13 -24.63 -18.89
N GLY A 159 -2.82 -25.75 -18.66
CA GLY A 159 -4.27 -25.80 -18.59
C GLY A 159 -4.84 -24.83 -17.54
N LYS A 160 -4.31 -24.84 -16.32
CA LYS A 160 -4.74 -23.92 -15.25
C LYS A 160 -4.55 -22.45 -15.65
N THR A 161 -3.46 -22.11 -16.31
CA THR A 161 -3.16 -20.74 -16.76
C THR A 161 -4.13 -20.25 -17.84
N LYS A 162 -4.49 -21.12 -18.80
CA LYS A 162 -5.51 -20.78 -19.80
C LYS A 162 -6.85 -20.44 -19.13
N GLU A 163 -7.29 -21.27 -18.19
CA GLU A 163 -8.56 -21.05 -17.47
C GLU A 163 -8.50 -19.83 -16.54
N ALA A 164 -7.37 -19.61 -15.86
CA ALA A 164 -7.14 -18.42 -15.04
C ALA A 164 -7.29 -17.13 -15.86
N PHE A 165 -6.66 -17.08 -17.04
CA PHE A 165 -6.77 -15.91 -17.91
C PHE A 165 -8.16 -15.72 -18.51
N LYS A 166 -8.87 -16.80 -18.87
CA LYS A 166 -10.29 -16.71 -19.29
C LYS A 166 -11.15 -16.09 -18.18
N TYR A 167 -11.02 -16.60 -16.96
CA TYR A 167 -11.75 -16.09 -15.80
C TYR A 167 -11.43 -14.62 -15.52
N ILE A 168 -10.15 -14.24 -15.55
CA ILE A 168 -9.70 -12.85 -15.39
C ILE A 168 -10.30 -11.96 -16.49
N TYR A 169 -10.24 -12.42 -17.75
CA TYR A 169 -10.76 -11.69 -18.89
C TYR A 169 -12.26 -11.40 -18.77
N GLU A 170 -13.02 -12.39 -18.30
CA GLU A 170 -14.48 -12.29 -18.16
C GLU A 170 -14.91 -11.42 -16.97
N ASN A 171 -14.14 -11.39 -15.88
CA ASN A 171 -14.61 -10.86 -14.59
C ASN A 171 -13.87 -9.60 -14.07
N TYR A 172 -12.68 -9.31 -14.60
CA TYR A 172 -11.77 -8.31 -14.01
C TYR A 172 -11.15 -7.30 -14.99
N MET A 173 -11.45 -7.39 -16.29
CA MET A 173 -10.88 -6.48 -17.29
C MET A 173 -11.28 -5.01 -17.09
N ASP A 174 -12.39 -4.73 -16.44
CA ASP A 174 -12.84 -3.40 -16.05
C ASP A 174 -12.22 -2.92 -14.72
N LYS A 175 -11.84 -3.86 -13.84
CA LYS A 175 -11.38 -3.60 -12.47
C LYS A 175 -9.87 -3.46 -12.32
N ALA A 176 -9.10 -4.00 -13.26
CA ALA A 176 -7.64 -3.94 -13.26
C ALA A 176 -7.10 -3.58 -14.65
N ASP A 177 -5.85 -3.11 -14.67
CA ASP A 177 -5.14 -2.76 -15.91
C ASP A 177 -3.86 -3.58 -16.11
N TRP A 178 -3.32 -4.14 -15.02
CA TRP A 178 -2.13 -4.98 -15.01
C TRP A 178 -2.42 -6.30 -14.30
N PHE A 179 -1.91 -7.40 -14.85
CA PHE A 179 -2.21 -8.75 -14.41
C PHE A 179 -0.90 -9.49 -14.08
N PHE A 180 -0.57 -9.59 -12.80
CA PHE A 180 0.64 -10.23 -12.29
C PHE A 180 0.35 -11.68 -11.89
N LYS A 181 1.04 -12.61 -12.55
CA LYS A 181 1.08 -14.02 -12.19
C LYS A 181 2.21 -14.26 -11.19
N ALA A 182 1.91 -14.99 -10.13
CA ALA A 182 2.89 -15.51 -9.18
C ALA A 182 2.64 -16.99 -8.87
N ASP A 183 3.68 -17.70 -8.42
CA ASP A 183 3.53 -19.05 -7.83
C ASP A 183 3.32 -18.94 -6.32
N ASP A 184 2.87 -20.03 -5.70
CA ASP A 184 2.62 -20.09 -4.25
C ASP A 184 3.87 -20.06 -3.36
N ASP A 185 5.05 -19.96 -3.96
CA ASP A 185 6.37 -19.75 -3.35
C ASP A 185 7.13 -18.56 -3.99
N THR A 186 6.39 -17.58 -4.51
CA THR A 186 6.93 -16.29 -4.96
C THR A 186 6.72 -15.23 -3.86
N PHE A 187 7.76 -14.46 -3.52
CA PHE A 187 7.64 -13.19 -2.80
C PHE A 187 7.58 -12.04 -3.81
N ALA A 188 6.70 -11.07 -3.61
CA ALA A 188 6.59 -9.91 -4.48
C ALA A 188 6.50 -8.59 -3.70
N ILE A 189 6.88 -7.50 -4.36
CA ILE A 189 6.82 -6.12 -3.85
C ILE A 189 5.90 -5.31 -4.80
N PRO A 190 4.56 -5.33 -4.58
CA PRO A 190 3.62 -4.68 -5.48
C PRO A 190 3.85 -3.17 -5.67
N GLU A 191 4.40 -2.48 -4.69
CA GLU A 191 4.79 -1.06 -4.80
C GLU A 191 5.87 -0.85 -5.87
N ASN A 192 6.89 -1.70 -5.91
CA ASN A 192 7.95 -1.66 -6.92
C ASN A 192 7.41 -2.02 -8.31
N ALA A 193 6.46 -2.97 -8.39
CA ALA A 193 5.77 -3.28 -9.64
C ALA A 193 5.01 -2.05 -10.16
N ARG A 194 4.25 -1.35 -9.32
CA ARG A 194 3.49 -0.15 -9.74
C ARG A 194 4.40 0.99 -10.17
N TYR A 195 5.49 1.21 -9.44
CA TYR A 195 6.51 2.17 -9.81
C TYR A 195 7.01 1.87 -11.23
N PHE A 196 7.48 0.64 -11.49
CA PHE A 196 7.93 0.21 -12.82
C PHE A 196 6.85 0.37 -13.91
N LEU A 197 5.62 -0.04 -13.63
CA LEU A 197 4.52 -0.04 -14.60
C LEU A 197 3.97 1.36 -14.91
N SER A 198 4.20 2.35 -14.05
CA SER A 198 3.61 3.69 -14.15
C SER A 198 3.95 4.46 -15.43
N ARG A 199 5.00 4.05 -16.14
CA ARG A 199 5.45 4.67 -17.41
C ARG A 199 4.82 4.06 -18.68
N TYR A 200 4.08 2.96 -18.56
CA TYR A 200 3.60 2.19 -19.72
C TYR A 200 2.11 2.36 -19.96
N ASP A 201 1.71 2.41 -21.24
CA ASP A 201 0.29 2.38 -21.62
C ASP A 201 -0.23 0.93 -21.61
N THR A 202 -1.27 0.70 -20.82
CA THR A 202 -1.92 -0.61 -20.68
C THR A 202 -2.66 -1.07 -21.95
N ASN A 203 -2.92 -0.15 -22.90
CA ASN A 203 -3.49 -0.44 -24.21
C ASN A 203 -2.47 -0.99 -25.20
N GLU A 204 -1.17 -0.91 -24.89
CA GLU A 204 -0.14 -1.54 -25.71
C GLU A 204 0.02 -3.02 -25.33
N PRO A 205 0.15 -3.93 -26.32
CA PRO A 205 0.25 -5.37 -26.07
C PRO A 205 1.65 -5.74 -25.55
N MET A 206 1.87 -5.61 -24.25
CA MET A 206 3.16 -5.86 -23.59
C MET A 206 3.06 -6.87 -22.46
N TRP A 207 4.19 -7.54 -22.20
CA TRP A 207 4.39 -8.37 -21.00
C TRP A 207 5.83 -8.29 -20.51
N PHE A 208 6.00 -8.45 -19.20
CA PHE A 208 7.24 -8.24 -18.45
C PHE A 208 7.52 -9.42 -17.52
N GLY A 209 8.79 -9.67 -17.23
CA GLY A 209 9.22 -10.73 -16.31
C GLY A 209 10.71 -11.02 -16.44
N CYS A 210 11.15 -12.17 -15.91
CA CYS A 210 12.51 -12.68 -16.11
C CYS A 210 12.61 -13.41 -17.46
N ARG A 211 13.21 -12.78 -18.48
CA ARG A 211 13.21 -13.31 -19.85
C ARG A 211 14.28 -14.39 -20.07
N PHE A 212 13.85 -15.58 -20.48
CA PHE A 212 14.69 -16.67 -20.96
C PHE A 212 14.66 -16.79 -22.48
N SER A 213 15.73 -17.33 -23.08
CA SER A 213 15.92 -17.44 -24.54
C SER A 213 15.87 -18.88 -25.08
N MET A 214 15.80 -19.89 -24.21
CA MET A 214 16.07 -21.30 -24.57
C MET A 214 14.96 -22.03 -25.35
N HIS A 215 13.66 -21.71 -25.14
CA HIS A 215 12.53 -22.49 -25.69
C HIS A 215 11.68 -21.75 -26.73
N VAL A 216 11.74 -20.42 -26.74
CA VAL A 216 10.90 -19.56 -27.59
C VAL A 216 11.81 -18.59 -28.30
N LYS A 217 11.74 -18.51 -29.62
CA LYS A 217 12.52 -17.54 -30.40
C LYS A 217 11.99 -16.13 -30.11
N GLY A 218 12.83 -15.28 -29.51
CA GLY A 218 12.43 -14.01 -28.91
C GLY A 218 12.16 -14.10 -27.41
N GLY A 219 12.31 -15.27 -26.81
CA GLY A 219 12.23 -15.52 -25.38
C GLY A 219 10.82 -15.59 -24.79
N TYR A 220 10.77 -15.96 -23.52
CA TYR A 220 9.57 -16.12 -22.70
C TYR A 220 9.91 -15.72 -21.25
N MET A 221 8.92 -15.36 -20.44
CA MET A 221 9.14 -14.97 -19.05
C MET A 221 9.08 -16.19 -18.13
N SER A 222 10.03 -16.33 -17.20
CA SER A 222 10.03 -17.42 -16.21
C SER A 222 8.73 -17.44 -15.41
N GLY A 223 8.09 -18.62 -15.34
CA GLY A 223 6.84 -18.79 -14.59
C GLY A 223 7.00 -18.53 -13.09
N GLY A 224 8.09 -19.01 -12.49
CA GLY A 224 8.32 -18.91 -11.03
C GLY A 224 8.75 -17.51 -10.57
N ALA A 225 9.54 -16.81 -11.38
CA ALA A 225 9.85 -15.40 -11.13
C ALA A 225 8.58 -14.53 -11.12
N GLY A 226 7.51 -15.02 -11.75
CA GLY A 226 6.30 -14.26 -12.03
C GLY A 226 6.46 -13.38 -13.27
N TYR A 227 5.32 -12.97 -13.82
CA TYR A 227 5.26 -12.14 -15.01
C TYR A 227 4.03 -11.24 -14.98
N ILE A 228 4.10 -10.09 -15.64
CA ILE A 228 3.03 -9.10 -15.68
C ILE A 228 2.58 -8.90 -17.13
N LEU A 229 1.28 -9.04 -17.38
CA LEU A 229 0.67 -8.72 -18.67
C LEU A 229 -0.08 -7.38 -18.58
N SER A 230 0.02 -6.59 -19.65
CA SER A 230 -0.87 -5.47 -19.92
C SER A 230 -2.30 -5.95 -20.19
N LYS A 231 -3.25 -5.03 -20.03
CA LYS A 231 -4.66 -5.21 -20.38
C LYS A 231 -4.85 -5.69 -21.82
N GLU A 232 -4.21 -5.04 -22.78
CA GLU A 232 -4.33 -5.45 -24.18
C GLU A 232 -3.71 -6.84 -24.43
N ALA A 233 -2.60 -7.19 -23.75
CA ALA A 233 -2.02 -8.52 -23.87
C ALA A 233 -2.96 -9.64 -23.39
N VAL A 234 -3.61 -9.48 -22.23
CA VAL A 234 -4.61 -10.45 -21.72
C VAL A 234 -5.77 -10.61 -22.70
N LYS A 235 -6.29 -9.49 -23.21
CA LYS A 235 -7.37 -9.49 -24.20
C LYS A 235 -6.99 -10.25 -25.47
N ARG A 236 -5.82 -9.99 -26.04
CA ARG A 236 -5.35 -10.71 -27.26
C ARG A 236 -5.15 -12.19 -26.99
N PHE A 237 -4.56 -12.53 -25.85
CA PHE A 237 -4.35 -13.92 -25.47
C PHE A 237 -5.66 -14.70 -25.45
N VAL A 238 -6.68 -14.20 -24.74
CA VAL A 238 -7.95 -14.91 -24.57
C VAL A 238 -8.80 -14.86 -25.85
N THR A 239 -8.88 -13.71 -26.53
CA THR A 239 -9.81 -13.54 -27.65
C THR A 239 -9.26 -13.97 -29.01
N ILE A 240 -7.94 -14.10 -29.14
CA ILE A 240 -7.27 -14.46 -30.40
C ILE A 240 -6.47 -15.75 -30.22
N SER A 241 -5.46 -15.77 -29.32
CA SER A 241 -4.57 -16.93 -29.19
C SER A 241 -5.35 -18.19 -28.80
N LEU A 242 -6.17 -18.13 -27.75
CA LEU A 242 -6.93 -19.28 -27.26
C LEU A 242 -8.09 -19.72 -28.16
N LYS A 243 -8.43 -18.95 -29.20
CA LYS A 243 -9.44 -19.33 -30.20
C LYS A 243 -8.84 -20.02 -31.42
N ASN A 244 -7.52 -20.11 -31.52
CA ASN A 244 -6.85 -20.65 -32.70
C ASN A 244 -5.74 -21.64 -32.32
N ILE A 245 -6.03 -22.93 -32.52
CA ILE A 245 -5.13 -24.05 -32.20
C ILE A 245 -3.80 -24.02 -32.99
N THR A 246 -3.75 -23.32 -34.12
CA THR A 246 -2.51 -23.18 -34.93
C THR A 246 -1.56 -22.13 -34.37
N ILE A 247 -2.08 -21.18 -33.58
CA ILE A 247 -1.35 -20.06 -32.98
C ILE A 247 -0.90 -20.42 -31.56
N CYS A 248 -1.72 -21.20 -30.85
CA CYS A 248 -1.56 -21.53 -29.46
C CYS A 248 -2.05 -22.96 -29.21
N LYS A 249 -1.44 -23.68 -28.27
CA LYS A 249 -1.96 -24.98 -27.81
C LYS A 249 -3.23 -24.80 -26.98
N ALA A 250 -4.32 -24.46 -27.65
CA ALA A 250 -5.58 -24.07 -27.04
C ALA A 250 -6.41 -25.28 -26.59
N ASP A 251 -6.39 -26.37 -27.35
CA ASP A 251 -7.05 -27.65 -27.08
C ASP A 251 -6.19 -28.61 -26.24
N ASP A 252 -4.86 -28.46 -26.27
CA ASP A 252 -3.92 -29.23 -25.45
C ASP A 252 -3.56 -28.48 -24.14
N HIS A 253 -3.68 -29.17 -23.00
CA HIS A 253 -3.36 -28.64 -21.68
C HIS A 253 -1.94 -28.98 -21.20
N THR A 254 -1.13 -29.63 -22.03
CA THR A 254 0.24 -30.02 -21.71
C THR A 254 1.28 -29.00 -22.17
N GLY A 255 2.47 -29.07 -21.60
CA GLY A 255 3.60 -28.20 -21.92
C GLY A 255 4.09 -27.40 -20.71
N ALA A 256 5.26 -26.80 -20.86
CA ALA A 256 5.78 -25.84 -19.89
C ALA A 256 4.95 -24.55 -20.01
N GLU A 257 4.19 -24.23 -18.96
CA GLU A 257 3.23 -23.13 -18.90
C GLU A 257 3.79 -21.81 -19.43
N ASP A 258 4.96 -21.41 -18.94
CA ASP A 258 5.62 -20.16 -19.26
C ASP A 258 6.11 -20.11 -20.72
N ALA A 259 6.69 -21.20 -21.23
CA ALA A 259 7.12 -21.32 -22.60
C ALA A 259 5.93 -21.37 -23.58
N GLU A 260 4.85 -22.08 -23.26
CA GLU A 260 3.65 -22.13 -24.09
C GLU A 260 2.94 -20.77 -24.11
N LEU A 261 2.82 -20.10 -22.97
CA LEU A 261 2.31 -18.72 -22.91
C LEU A 261 3.13 -17.78 -23.82
N GLY A 262 4.46 -17.87 -23.75
CA GLY A 262 5.34 -17.06 -24.59
C GLY A 262 5.15 -17.27 -26.10
N LYS A 263 4.92 -18.51 -26.54
CA LYS A 263 4.58 -18.80 -27.94
C LYS A 263 3.25 -18.17 -28.32
N CYS A 264 2.22 -18.36 -27.49
CA CYS A 264 0.88 -17.88 -27.76
C CYS A 264 0.81 -16.35 -27.83
N LEU A 265 1.51 -15.65 -26.92
CA LEU A 265 1.58 -14.19 -26.87
C LEU A 265 2.35 -13.61 -28.05
N LYS A 266 3.49 -14.22 -28.39
CA LYS A 266 4.29 -13.82 -29.54
C LYS A 266 3.46 -13.86 -30.83
N ASN A 267 2.71 -14.94 -31.04
CA ASN A 267 1.95 -15.14 -32.28
C ASN A 267 0.74 -14.19 -32.45
N VAL A 268 0.43 -13.37 -31.43
CA VAL A 268 -0.60 -12.31 -31.49
C VAL A 268 -0.03 -10.91 -31.27
N GLY A 269 1.29 -10.76 -31.49
CA GLY A 269 1.97 -9.46 -31.47
C GLY A 269 2.15 -8.85 -30.09
N VAL A 270 2.12 -9.66 -29.02
CA VAL A 270 2.47 -9.19 -27.66
C VAL A 270 3.99 -9.15 -27.51
N SER A 271 4.49 -7.97 -27.15
CA SER A 271 5.92 -7.67 -27.07
C SER A 271 6.51 -8.03 -25.71
N ALA A 272 7.48 -8.94 -25.68
CA ALA A 272 8.33 -9.20 -24.52
C ALA A 272 9.27 -8.01 -24.29
N LYS A 273 8.95 -7.18 -23.31
CA LYS A 273 9.69 -5.94 -23.00
C LYS A 273 10.78 -6.18 -21.96
N ASP A 274 11.80 -5.33 -21.96
CA ASP A 274 12.84 -5.31 -20.94
C ASP A 274 12.26 -4.81 -19.61
N SER A 275 12.51 -5.56 -18.55
CA SER A 275 12.03 -5.30 -17.19
C SER A 275 13.14 -4.86 -16.24
N ARG A 276 14.38 -4.72 -16.74
CA ARG A 276 15.52 -4.28 -15.93
C ARG A 276 15.40 -2.82 -15.55
N ASP A 277 16.17 -2.40 -14.56
CA ASP A 277 16.35 -0.97 -14.28
C ASP A 277 17.34 -0.31 -15.24
N GLU A 278 17.50 1.01 -15.15
CA GLU A 278 18.37 1.82 -16.00
C GLU A 278 19.84 1.38 -16.01
N TYR A 279 20.27 0.64 -14.99
CA TYR A 279 21.62 0.08 -14.88
C TYR A 279 21.72 -1.34 -15.46
N GLY A 280 20.61 -1.86 -15.99
CA GLY A 280 20.51 -3.22 -16.51
C GLY A 280 20.44 -4.30 -15.43
N ARG A 281 20.01 -3.96 -14.20
CA ARG A 281 19.82 -4.92 -13.10
C ARG A 281 18.41 -5.49 -13.14
N ASP A 282 18.27 -6.77 -12.80
CA ASP A 282 16.97 -7.45 -12.90
C ASP A 282 15.98 -6.97 -11.82
N ARG A 283 14.69 -7.09 -12.15
CA ARG A 283 13.58 -6.90 -11.20
C ARG A 283 12.83 -8.20 -10.87
N PHE A 284 12.87 -9.18 -11.75
CA PHE A 284 12.17 -10.47 -11.59
C PHE A 284 13.21 -11.57 -11.44
N PHE A 285 13.12 -12.35 -10.38
CA PHE A 285 14.16 -13.32 -10.02
C PHE A 285 13.59 -14.75 -9.94
N PRO A 286 14.09 -15.68 -10.77
CA PRO A 286 13.61 -17.06 -10.80
C PRO A 286 14.19 -17.94 -9.69
N PHE A 287 14.96 -17.37 -8.75
CA PHE A 287 15.48 -18.08 -7.59
C PHE A 287 15.38 -17.27 -6.30
N HIS A 288 15.63 -17.96 -5.19
CA HIS A 288 15.68 -17.37 -3.86
C HIS A 288 16.71 -16.23 -3.82
N PRO A 289 16.46 -15.12 -3.08
CA PRO A 289 17.35 -13.95 -3.06
C PRO A 289 18.83 -14.28 -2.86
N SER A 290 19.14 -15.24 -1.97
CA SER A 290 20.50 -15.68 -1.68
C SER A 290 21.27 -16.18 -2.90
N HIS A 291 20.60 -16.71 -3.94
CA HIS A 291 21.28 -17.17 -5.16
C HIS A 291 21.74 -16.01 -6.05
N HIS A 292 21.14 -14.84 -5.89
CA HIS A 292 21.44 -13.64 -6.67
C HIS A 292 22.41 -12.72 -5.92
N VAL A 293 22.14 -12.45 -4.64
CA VAL A 293 22.91 -11.46 -3.86
C VAL A 293 24.21 -12.01 -3.29
N THR A 294 24.32 -13.33 -3.07
CA THR A 294 25.53 -13.93 -2.48
C THR A 294 26.51 -14.33 -3.60
N PRO A 295 27.70 -13.72 -3.67
CA PRO A 295 28.71 -14.08 -4.67
C PRO A 295 29.08 -15.57 -4.58
N GLY A 296 29.10 -16.27 -5.72
CA GLY A 296 29.51 -17.68 -5.78
C GLY A 296 28.45 -18.70 -5.34
N ASN A 297 27.29 -18.26 -4.84
CA ASN A 297 26.21 -19.16 -4.40
C ASN A 297 25.46 -19.82 -5.58
N MET A 298 25.84 -19.51 -6.82
CA MET A 298 25.36 -20.17 -8.02
C MET A 298 26.54 -20.34 -8.97
N SER A 299 26.85 -21.59 -9.31
CA SER A 299 27.94 -21.89 -10.25
C SER A 299 27.70 -21.20 -11.59
N LYS A 300 28.77 -20.67 -12.22
CA LYS A 300 28.71 -20.07 -13.56
C LYS A 300 28.33 -21.07 -14.66
N ASP A 301 28.53 -22.36 -14.42
CA ASP A 301 28.14 -23.43 -15.34
C ASP A 301 26.66 -23.80 -15.25
N TYR A 302 25.93 -23.21 -14.30
CA TYR A 302 24.52 -23.49 -14.11
C TYR A 302 23.70 -23.00 -15.33
N TRP A 303 22.74 -23.83 -15.76
CA TRP A 303 21.93 -23.62 -16.98
C TRP A 303 21.29 -22.23 -17.06
N TYR A 304 20.98 -21.65 -15.89
CA TYR A 304 20.40 -20.32 -15.74
C TYR A 304 21.18 -19.28 -16.53
N TRP A 305 22.50 -19.18 -16.31
CA TRP A 305 23.35 -18.15 -16.93
C TRP A 305 23.32 -18.22 -18.46
N ASN A 306 23.23 -19.43 -19.01
CA ASN A 306 23.15 -19.66 -20.45
C ASN A 306 21.77 -19.38 -21.02
N SER A 307 20.72 -19.55 -20.21
CA SER A 307 19.32 -19.43 -20.63
C SER A 307 18.77 -18.01 -20.51
N GLN A 308 19.46 -17.13 -19.80
CA GLN A 308 19.13 -15.72 -19.68
C GLN A 308 19.15 -15.02 -21.05
N TYR A 309 18.09 -14.25 -21.31
CA TYR A 309 18.03 -13.38 -22.48
C TYR A 309 18.89 -12.13 -22.28
N TYR A 310 18.76 -11.49 -21.11
CA TYR A 310 19.62 -10.41 -20.66
C TYR A 310 20.61 -10.96 -19.64
N LYS A 311 21.91 -10.77 -19.87
CA LYS A 311 22.95 -11.30 -18.98
C LYS A 311 22.98 -10.50 -17.68
N SER A 312 22.87 -11.20 -16.56
CA SER A 312 22.87 -10.59 -15.23
C SER A 312 24.19 -10.83 -14.52
N LYS A 313 24.48 -9.96 -13.55
CA LYS A 313 25.61 -10.15 -12.63
C LYS A 313 25.14 -10.88 -11.37
N GLN A 314 26.07 -11.47 -10.64
CA GLN A 314 25.84 -11.96 -9.27
C GLN A 314 26.46 -10.98 -8.27
N GLY A 315 25.98 -10.97 -7.03
CA GLY A 315 26.47 -10.10 -5.97
C GLY A 315 25.70 -8.78 -5.91
N GLU A 316 26.28 -7.76 -5.27
CA GLU A 316 25.62 -6.47 -5.03
C GLU A 316 25.08 -5.79 -6.31
N GLY A 317 25.72 -6.04 -7.46
CA GLY A 317 25.28 -5.51 -8.75
C GLY A 317 24.23 -6.35 -9.48
N CYS A 318 23.70 -7.43 -8.90
CA CYS A 318 22.71 -8.29 -9.56
C CYS A 318 21.36 -7.60 -9.73
N CYS A 319 20.99 -6.83 -8.72
CA CYS A 319 19.60 -6.69 -8.37
C CYS A 319 19.21 -5.23 -8.29
N SER A 320 18.08 -4.90 -8.92
CA SER A 320 17.54 -3.56 -8.87
C SER A 320 17.14 -3.20 -7.44
N ASP A 321 17.38 -1.95 -7.04
CA ASP A 321 16.89 -1.41 -5.76
C ASP A 321 15.35 -1.39 -5.70
N THR A 322 14.71 -1.52 -6.87
CA THR A 322 13.28 -1.61 -7.05
C THR A 322 12.89 -2.98 -7.66
N ALA A 323 13.53 -4.04 -7.15
CA ALA A 323 13.18 -5.43 -7.44
C ALA A 323 11.70 -5.72 -7.18
N ILE A 324 11.09 -6.56 -8.01
CA ILE A 324 9.65 -6.85 -8.02
C ILE A 324 9.35 -8.20 -7.37
N SER A 325 10.11 -9.25 -7.67
CA SER A 325 9.76 -10.59 -7.19
C SER A 325 10.91 -11.58 -7.13
N PHE A 326 10.81 -12.54 -6.21
CA PHE A 326 11.76 -13.64 -6.01
C PHE A 326 11.03 -14.97 -5.87
N HIS A 327 11.55 -16.02 -6.50
CA HIS A 327 10.97 -17.36 -6.48
C HIS A 327 11.66 -18.30 -5.47
N TYR A 328 11.11 -19.50 -5.27
CA TYR A 328 11.57 -20.48 -4.28
C TYR A 328 11.68 -19.92 -2.86
N VAL A 329 10.72 -19.06 -2.48
CA VAL A 329 10.65 -18.47 -1.15
C VAL A 329 9.78 -19.34 -0.25
N SER A 330 10.37 -19.83 0.84
CA SER A 330 9.63 -20.65 1.82
C SER A 330 8.59 -19.80 2.59
N PRO A 331 7.59 -20.42 3.24
CA PRO A 331 6.67 -19.71 4.11
C PRO A 331 7.36 -18.86 5.19
N ASN A 332 8.44 -19.35 5.78
CA ASN A 332 9.23 -18.61 6.76
C ASN A 332 9.92 -17.41 6.11
N ASP A 333 10.51 -17.61 4.93
CA ASP A 333 11.18 -16.54 4.19
C ASP A 333 10.19 -15.47 3.71
N LEU A 334 8.92 -15.80 3.41
CA LEU A 334 7.89 -14.80 3.11
C LEU A 334 7.75 -13.79 4.25
N TYR A 335 7.76 -14.25 5.51
CA TYR A 335 7.69 -13.36 6.68
C TYR A 335 9.00 -12.62 6.92
N VAL A 336 10.16 -13.28 6.77
CA VAL A 336 11.48 -12.64 6.91
C VAL A 336 11.63 -11.53 5.88
N LEU A 337 11.37 -11.80 4.60
CA LEU A 337 11.44 -10.81 3.52
C LEU A 337 10.40 -9.70 3.74
N ASN A 338 9.18 -10.03 4.16
CA ASN A 338 8.18 -9.01 4.49
C ASN A 338 8.66 -8.10 5.65
N TYR A 339 9.29 -8.66 6.68
CA TYR A 339 9.88 -7.89 7.77
C TYR A 339 11.06 -7.03 7.29
N LEU A 340 11.96 -7.57 6.45
CA LEU A 340 13.11 -6.83 5.94
C LEU A 340 12.71 -5.68 4.99
N VAL A 341 11.67 -5.88 4.18
CA VAL A 341 11.18 -4.85 3.24
C VAL A 341 10.34 -3.80 3.96
N TYR A 342 9.39 -4.23 4.80
CA TYR A 342 8.35 -3.34 5.34
C TYR A 342 8.47 -3.03 6.85
N GLY A 343 9.13 -3.89 7.62
CA GLY A 343 9.19 -3.79 9.09
C GLY A 343 10.43 -3.08 9.61
N VAL A 344 11.63 -3.56 9.24
CA VAL A 344 12.88 -3.02 9.75
C VAL A 344 13.19 -1.67 9.07
N LYS A 345 13.60 -0.69 9.87
CA LYS A 345 14.04 0.63 9.41
C LYS A 345 15.33 1.00 10.14
N PRO A 346 16.49 0.98 9.46
CA PRO A 346 17.72 1.47 10.07
C PRO A 346 17.57 2.96 10.39
N TYR A 347 17.79 3.33 11.65
CA TYR A 347 17.67 4.72 12.09
C TYR A 347 18.68 5.62 11.38
N GLY A 348 18.22 6.77 10.89
CA GLY A 348 19.06 7.75 10.17
C GLY A 348 19.30 7.43 8.69
N ILE A 349 18.77 6.33 8.16
CA ILE A 349 18.87 5.95 6.74
C ILE A 349 17.46 5.90 6.15
N GLY A 350 17.12 6.93 5.36
CA GLY A 350 15.86 7.01 4.62
C GLY A 350 15.99 6.45 3.20
N LEU A 351 14.91 5.88 2.67
CA LEU A 351 14.85 5.62 1.23
C LEU A 351 14.88 6.96 0.49
N PRO A 352 15.55 7.05 -0.68
CA PRO A 352 15.45 8.22 -1.54
C PRO A 352 13.96 8.47 -1.83
N HIS A 353 13.44 9.60 -1.35
CA HIS A 353 12.10 10.02 -1.73
C HIS A 353 12.17 10.55 -3.16
N TYR A 354 11.73 9.74 -4.11
CA TYR A 354 11.51 10.23 -5.47
C TYR A 354 10.36 11.23 -5.44
N PRO A 355 10.53 12.43 -6.02
CA PRO A 355 9.49 13.46 -5.99
C PRO A 355 8.16 12.93 -6.54
N LYS A 356 7.05 13.45 -6.01
CA LYS A 356 5.71 13.16 -6.54
C LYS A 356 5.68 13.48 -8.04
N GLY A 357 5.31 12.51 -8.87
CA GLY A 357 5.27 12.64 -10.33
C GLY A 357 6.54 12.21 -11.06
N TRP A 358 7.58 11.76 -10.34
CA TRP A 358 8.75 11.16 -10.96
C TRP A 358 8.40 9.79 -11.55
N THR A 359 8.75 9.60 -12.82
CA THR A 359 8.58 8.33 -13.53
C THR A 359 9.88 7.52 -13.46
N PRO A 360 9.80 6.18 -13.39
CA PRO A 360 11.00 5.36 -13.43
C PRO A 360 11.82 5.65 -14.68
N PRO A 361 13.15 5.77 -14.56
CA PRO A 361 14.04 5.77 -15.68
C PRO A 361 13.81 4.52 -16.54
N PRO A 362 14.02 4.66 -17.84
CA PRO A 362 13.80 3.55 -18.73
C PRO A 362 14.76 2.39 -18.50
N PRO A 363 14.34 1.15 -18.85
CA PRO A 363 15.31 0.07 -19.01
C PRO A 363 16.31 0.43 -20.12
N PRO A 364 17.52 -0.19 -20.16
CA PRO A 364 18.51 0.07 -21.20
C PRO A 364 18.01 -0.26 -22.60
N ASP A 365 17.00 -1.13 -22.67
CA ASP A 365 16.34 -1.54 -23.89
C ASP A 365 14.88 -1.04 -23.96
N GLU A 366 14.70 0.28 -24.14
CA GLU A 366 13.38 0.94 -24.17
C GLU A 366 12.48 0.48 -25.32
N GLU A 367 13.04 0.39 -26.53
CA GLU A 367 12.25 -0.01 -27.69
C GLU A 367 11.97 -1.53 -27.68
N GLY A 368 12.68 -2.30 -26.85
CA GLY A 368 12.79 -3.75 -26.99
C GLY A 368 13.71 -4.15 -28.16
N THR A 369 14.73 -3.32 -28.43
CA THR A 369 15.87 -3.43 -29.36
C THR A 369 16.74 -4.67 -29.23
N ALA A 370 16.48 -5.58 -28.30
CA ALA A 370 16.84 -6.95 -28.57
C ALA A 370 16.08 -7.40 -29.83
N LYS A 371 16.73 -7.23 -31.01
CA LYS A 371 16.16 -7.00 -32.34
C LYS A 371 14.63 -7.09 -32.33
N PRO A 372 13.89 -5.98 -32.55
CA PRO A 372 12.47 -6.05 -32.82
C PRO A 372 12.28 -7.19 -33.80
N TRP A 373 11.34 -8.09 -33.52
CA TRP A 373 11.00 -9.14 -34.47
C TRP A 373 10.46 -8.41 -35.70
N ILE A 374 11.35 -8.11 -36.65
CA ILE A 374 10.98 -7.63 -37.99
C ILE A 374 10.07 -8.69 -38.62
N GLY A 375 10.12 -9.95 -38.17
CA GLY A 375 9.15 -10.97 -38.53
C GLY A 375 7.78 -10.85 -37.83
N ALA A 376 7.60 -10.37 -36.61
CA ALA A 376 6.26 -10.42 -35.97
C ALA A 376 5.36 -9.28 -36.43
N LYS A 377 5.91 -8.07 -36.61
CA LYS A 377 5.20 -6.97 -37.27
C LYS A 377 4.97 -7.30 -38.74
N LYS A 378 5.97 -7.83 -39.44
CA LYS A 378 5.83 -8.22 -40.85
C LYS A 378 4.91 -9.41 -41.04
N GLU A 379 4.93 -10.44 -40.20
CA GLU A 379 4.02 -11.60 -40.24
C GLU A 379 2.61 -11.17 -39.84
N TYR A 380 2.44 -10.28 -38.85
CA TYR A 380 1.14 -9.70 -38.53
C TYR A 380 0.61 -8.86 -39.70
N GLU A 381 1.44 -7.99 -40.30
CA GLU A 381 1.09 -7.18 -41.47
C GLU A 381 0.86 -8.02 -42.73
N GLU A 382 1.66 -9.08 -42.94
CA GLU A 382 1.51 -10.07 -44.00
C GLU A 382 0.24 -10.88 -43.79
N ARG A 383 -0.12 -11.20 -42.55
CA ARG A 383 -1.38 -11.87 -42.21
C ARG A 383 -2.57 -10.91 -42.36
N LEU A 384 -2.42 -9.64 -41.97
CA LEU A 384 -3.39 -8.58 -42.25
C LEU A 384 -3.63 -8.41 -43.77
N LYS A 385 -2.59 -8.67 -44.59
CA LYS A 385 -2.66 -8.63 -46.05
C LYS A 385 -3.18 -9.93 -46.68
N SER A 386 -2.83 -11.09 -46.11
CA SER A 386 -3.06 -12.41 -46.72
C SER A 386 -4.30 -13.15 -46.19
N ASP A 387 -4.82 -12.77 -45.03
CA ASP A 387 -5.98 -13.37 -44.38
C ASP A 387 -7.14 -12.35 -44.29
N PRO A 388 -8.11 -12.38 -45.23
CA PRO A 388 -9.22 -11.43 -45.27
C PRO A 388 -10.14 -11.53 -44.05
N GLU A 389 -10.22 -12.69 -43.40
CA GLU A 389 -11.02 -12.89 -42.20
C GLU A 389 -10.34 -12.24 -41.00
N PHE A 390 -9.03 -12.44 -40.85
CA PHE A 390 -8.21 -11.75 -39.85
C PHE A 390 -8.25 -10.23 -40.01
N LYS A 391 -8.18 -9.73 -41.26
CA LYS A 391 -8.31 -8.30 -41.56
C LYS A 391 -9.66 -7.72 -41.11
N LYS A 392 -10.78 -8.40 -41.46
CA LYS A 392 -12.13 -7.97 -41.03
C LYS A 392 -12.25 -7.92 -39.51
N VAL A 393 -11.70 -8.92 -38.83
CA VAL A 393 -11.69 -8.98 -37.36
C VAL A 393 -10.91 -7.81 -36.76
N GLU A 394 -9.74 -7.44 -37.32
CA GLU A 394 -8.96 -6.29 -36.85
C GLU A 394 -9.61 -4.94 -37.17
N GLU A 395 -10.23 -4.78 -38.34
CA GLU A 395 -10.97 -3.56 -38.70
C GLU A 395 -12.20 -3.36 -37.80
N GLU A 396 -12.95 -4.43 -37.51
CA GLU A 396 -14.08 -4.38 -36.59
C GLU A 396 -13.64 -4.03 -35.16
N LYS A 397 -12.49 -4.55 -34.72
CA LYS A 397 -11.89 -4.20 -33.41
C LYS A 397 -11.51 -2.73 -33.36
N GLU A 398 -10.85 -2.21 -34.39
CA GLU A 398 -10.43 -0.80 -34.42
C GLU A 398 -11.65 0.13 -34.42
N ARG A 399 -12.71 -0.23 -35.15
CA ARG A 399 -14.00 0.48 -35.13
C ARG A 399 -14.62 0.48 -33.73
N LYS A 400 -14.75 -0.68 -33.09
CA LYS A 400 -15.29 -0.80 -31.72
C LYS A 400 -14.45 -0.03 -30.70
N ALA A 401 -13.13 -0.02 -30.85
CA ALA A 401 -12.22 0.73 -29.99
C ALA A 401 -12.35 2.26 -30.19
N LYS A 402 -12.55 2.72 -31.43
CA LYS A 402 -12.84 4.14 -31.73
C LYS A 402 -14.19 4.57 -31.14
N GLU A 403 -15.24 3.76 -31.33
CA GLU A 403 -16.56 4.02 -30.75
C GLU A 403 -16.54 4.07 -29.22
N LYS A 404 -15.79 3.16 -28.58
CA LYS A 404 -15.60 3.17 -27.13
C LYS A 404 -14.88 4.43 -26.65
N ARG A 405 -13.77 4.81 -27.30
CA ARG A 405 -13.02 6.04 -26.97
C ARG A 405 -13.88 7.29 -27.11
N GLN A 406 -14.68 7.39 -28.17
CA GLN A 406 -15.60 8.50 -28.38
C GLN A 406 -16.69 8.55 -27.29
N LYS A 407 -17.24 7.40 -26.88
CA LYS A 407 -18.21 7.35 -25.78
C LYS A 407 -17.59 7.76 -24.44
N GLU A 408 -16.39 7.28 -24.15
CA GLU A 408 -15.67 7.63 -22.91
C GLU A 408 -15.31 9.13 -22.88
N GLU A 409 -14.92 9.70 -24.02
CA GLU A 409 -14.64 11.14 -24.16
C GLU A 409 -15.91 11.98 -24.00
N GLN A 410 -17.02 11.58 -24.63
CA GLN A 410 -18.32 12.25 -24.45
C GLN A 410 -18.82 12.17 -23.00
N GLU A 411 -18.65 11.02 -22.34
CA GLU A 411 -18.99 10.85 -20.92
C GLU A 411 -18.13 11.74 -20.02
N LYS A 412 -16.84 11.89 -20.35
CA LYS A 412 -15.92 12.76 -19.62
C LYS A 412 -16.31 14.23 -19.76
N ILE A 413 -16.60 14.68 -20.98
CA ILE A 413 -17.08 16.05 -21.24
C ILE A 413 -18.39 16.30 -20.48
N ARG A 414 -19.34 15.35 -20.51
CA ARG A 414 -20.61 15.45 -19.79
C ARG A 414 -20.40 15.61 -18.28
N LYS A 415 -19.49 14.82 -17.68
CA LYS A 415 -19.17 14.94 -16.25
C LYS A 415 -18.52 16.28 -15.91
N GLU A 416 -17.60 16.76 -16.74
CA GLU A 416 -16.97 18.07 -16.56
C GLU A 416 -18.02 19.22 -16.63
N GLU A 417 -19.00 19.12 -17.53
CA GLU A 417 -20.10 20.09 -17.59
C GLU A 417 -21.05 20.01 -16.38
N GLU A 418 -21.37 18.80 -15.90
CA GLU A 418 -22.18 18.59 -14.70
C GLU A 418 -21.49 19.14 -13.45
N ASP A 419 -20.19 18.92 -13.30
CA ASP A 419 -19.40 19.43 -12.18
C ASP A 419 -19.27 20.95 -12.24
N LYS A 420 -19.11 21.54 -13.44
CA LYS A 420 -19.13 22.99 -13.62
C LYS A 420 -20.48 23.60 -13.23
N LYS A 421 -21.60 22.98 -13.61
CA LYS A 421 -22.95 23.41 -13.21
C LYS A 421 -23.14 23.35 -11.70
N LYS A 422 -22.69 22.28 -11.04
CA LYS A 422 -22.74 22.16 -9.58
C LYS A 422 -21.91 23.24 -8.90
N HIS A 423 -20.70 23.50 -9.39
CA HIS A 423 -19.85 24.56 -8.87
C HIS A 423 -20.48 25.96 -9.04
N ASP A 424 -21.06 26.24 -10.20
CA ASP A 424 -21.75 27.51 -10.45
C ASP A 424 -22.99 27.68 -9.56
N GLN A 425 -23.75 26.62 -9.33
CA GLN A 425 -24.90 26.61 -8.43
C GLN A 425 -24.47 26.83 -6.97
N GLN A 426 -23.39 26.18 -6.54
CA GLN A 426 -22.81 26.35 -5.21
C GLN A 426 -22.37 27.80 -4.98
N ARG A 427 -21.67 28.40 -5.94
CA ARG A 427 -21.26 29.81 -5.89
C ARG A 427 -22.46 30.76 -5.76
N LEU A 428 -23.55 30.52 -6.49
CA LEU A 428 -24.76 31.34 -6.39
C LEU A 428 -25.42 31.23 -5.01
N THR A 429 -25.46 30.03 -4.42
CA THR A 429 -25.93 29.84 -3.04
C THR A 429 -25.03 30.52 -2.01
N ASP A 430 -23.72 30.51 -2.20
CA ASP A 430 -22.78 31.17 -1.29
C ASP A 430 -22.90 32.70 -1.38
N GLU A 431 -23.09 33.25 -2.59
CA GLU A 431 -23.40 34.66 -2.80
C GLU A 431 -24.74 35.08 -2.18
N ALA A 432 -25.76 34.23 -2.28
CA ALA A 432 -27.07 34.48 -1.65
C ALA A 432 -26.96 34.51 -0.12
N LYS A 433 -26.27 33.54 0.49
CA LYS A 433 -25.98 33.51 1.93
C LYS A 433 -25.23 34.75 2.38
N LYS A 434 -24.21 35.17 1.62
CA LYS A 434 -23.44 36.37 1.95
C LYS A 434 -24.30 37.64 1.96
N LYS A 435 -25.25 37.77 1.02
CA LYS A 435 -26.22 38.88 1.02
C LYS A 435 -27.19 38.83 2.19
N GLU A 436 -27.62 37.63 2.57
CA GLU A 436 -28.46 37.42 3.75
C GLU A 436 -27.73 37.79 5.05
N ASP A 437 -26.49 37.37 5.20
CA ASP A 437 -25.62 37.73 6.32
C ASP A 437 -25.37 39.25 6.40
N GLU A 438 -25.15 39.91 5.26
CA GLU A 438 -25.01 41.38 5.21
C GLU A 438 -26.31 42.11 5.62
N ASN A 439 -27.47 41.59 5.21
CA ASN A 439 -28.76 42.16 5.61
C ASN A 439 -29.02 41.96 7.11
N ASN A 440 -28.78 40.76 7.64
CA ASN A 440 -28.91 40.47 9.06
C ASN A 440 -28.00 41.38 9.90
N LYS A 441 -26.77 41.62 9.44
CA LYS A 441 -25.83 42.54 10.11
C LYS A 441 -26.33 43.99 10.10
N LYS A 442 -26.91 44.47 9.00
CA LYS A 442 -27.53 45.80 8.93
C LYS A 442 -28.74 45.92 9.87
N GLU A 443 -29.52 44.85 9.99
CA GLU A 443 -30.67 44.80 10.88
C GLU A 443 -30.26 44.81 12.36
N GLU A 444 -29.19 44.08 12.72
CA GLU A 444 -28.57 44.16 14.04
C GLU A 444 -28.02 45.55 14.35
N GLU A 445 -27.34 46.21 13.40
CA GLU A 445 -26.87 47.58 13.57
C GLU A 445 -28.02 48.57 13.76
N LYS A 446 -29.15 48.37 13.08
CA LYS A 446 -30.34 49.18 13.26
C LYS A 446 -30.95 48.99 14.66
N LYS A 447 -31.08 47.75 15.13
CA LYS A 447 -31.55 47.44 16.49
C LYS A 447 -30.64 48.05 17.56
N LYS A 448 -29.32 47.97 17.38
CA LYS A 448 -28.36 48.62 18.30
C LYS A 448 -28.53 50.14 18.35
N LYS A 449 -28.75 50.80 17.20
CA LYS A 449 -29.02 52.24 17.15
C LYS A 449 -30.36 52.61 17.82
N GLU A 450 -31.39 51.79 17.66
CA GLU A 450 -32.67 51.98 18.34
C GLU A 450 -32.53 51.83 19.86
N GLU A 451 -31.80 50.82 20.34
CA GLU A 451 -31.48 50.69 21.78
C GLU A 451 -30.66 51.86 22.32
N GLU A 452 -29.68 52.34 21.55
CA GLU A 452 -28.85 53.48 21.94
C GLU A 452 -29.66 54.79 22.01
N ASN A 453 -30.58 54.99 21.06
CA ASN A 453 -31.51 56.12 21.10
C ASN A 453 -32.48 56.04 22.27
N LYS A 454 -33.00 54.85 22.57
CA LYS A 454 -33.87 54.62 23.73
C LYS A 454 -33.14 54.91 25.04
N LYS A 455 -31.88 54.49 25.18
CA LYS A 455 -31.02 54.84 26.32
C LYS A 455 -30.80 56.35 26.43
N LYS A 456 -30.57 57.06 25.32
CA LYS A 456 -30.44 58.52 25.31
C LYS A 456 -31.74 59.23 25.72
N GLU A 457 -32.89 58.70 25.32
CA GLU A 457 -34.19 59.21 25.78
C GLU A 457 -34.42 58.97 27.27
N GLU A 458 -34.11 57.78 27.78
CA GLU A 458 -34.18 57.46 29.20
C GLU A 458 -33.22 58.35 30.02
N GLU A 459 -32.02 58.61 29.52
CA GLU A 459 -31.04 59.50 30.16
C GLU A 459 -31.51 60.97 30.14
N LYS A 460 -32.18 61.39 29.07
CA LYS A 460 -32.79 62.72 28.96
C LYS A 460 -33.98 62.87 29.91
N GLN A 461 -34.82 61.84 30.06
CA GLN A 461 -35.90 61.81 31.03
C GLN A 461 -35.37 61.88 32.46
N LYS A 462 -34.31 61.13 32.79
CA LYS A 462 -33.63 61.23 34.10
C LYS A 462 -33.06 62.62 34.38
N LEU A 463 -32.45 63.26 33.38
CA LEU A 463 -31.98 64.65 33.49
C LEU A 463 -33.12 65.66 33.68
N GLU A 464 -34.29 65.38 33.11
CA GLU A 464 -35.48 66.22 33.26
C GLU A 464 -36.15 66.00 34.64
N GLU A 465 -36.16 64.77 35.14
CA GLU A 465 -36.53 64.43 36.51
C GLU A 465 -35.60 65.09 37.54
N GLU A 466 -34.27 65.00 37.36
CA GLU A 466 -33.29 65.71 38.21
C GLU A 466 -33.49 67.23 38.18
N LYS A 467 -33.81 67.80 37.01
CA LYS A 467 -34.13 69.23 36.90
C LYS A 467 -35.41 69.58 37.66
N ASN A 468 -36.42 68.71 37.62
CA ASN A 468 -37.66 68.90 38.35
C ASN A 468 -37.49 68.70 39.86
N GLU A 469 -36.63 67.77 40.29
CA GLU A 469 -36.21 67.63 41.69
C GLU A 469 -35.44 68.86 42.18
N LYS A 470 -34.47 69.37 41.42
CA LYS A 470 -33.78 70.62 41.75
C LYS A 470 -34.71 71.83 41.79
N LYS A 471 -35.78 71.82 41.00
CA LYS A 471 -36.83 72.85 41.04
C LYS A 471 -37.68 72.72 42.30
N LYS A 472 -38.01 71.50 42.73
CA LYS A 472 -38.67 71.21 44.01
C LYS A 472 -37.79 71.58 45.21
N GLU A 473 -36.48 71.28 45.18
CA GLU A 473 -35.53 71.73 46.20
C GLU A 473 -35.40 73.26 46.24
N GLY A 474 -35.50 73.94 45.10
CA GLY A 474 -35.58 75.40 45.03
C GLY A 474 -36.86 75.98 45.64
N GLU A 475 -37.98 75.28 45.53
CA GLU A 475 -39.26 75.65 46.15
C GLU A 475 -39.32 75.30 47.65
N GLU A 476 -38.70 74.20 48.07
CA GLU A 476 -38.54 73.84 49.49
C GLU A 476 -37.55 74.76 50.21
N ASN A 477 -36.47 75.19 49.56
CA ASN A 477 -35.56 76.18 50.14
C ASN A 477 -36.23 77.55 50.33
N LYS A 478 -37.14 77.95 49.42
CA LYS A 478 -38.00 79.13 49.61
C LYS A 478 -38.98 78.97 50.79
N LYS A 479 -39.54 77.78 51.01
CA LYS A 479 -40.34 77.46 52.21
C LYS A 479 -39.49 77.43 53.49
N SER A 480 -38.21 77.06 53.40
CA SER A 480 -37.29 77.08 54.54
C SER A 480 -36.88 78.51 54.93
N GLU A 481 -36.76 79.43 53.97
CA GLU A 481 -36.52 80.86 54.24
C GLU A 481 -37.75 81.55 54.85
N GLU A 482 -38.97 81.13 54.53
CA GLU A 482 -40.18 81.61 55.21
C GLU A 482 -40.35 81.03 56.62
N ASN A 483 -39.90 79.80 56.88
CA ASN A 483 -39.93 79.20 58.22
C ASN A 483 -38.77 79.64 59.14
N LYS A 484 -37.64 80.11 58.58
CA LYS A 484 -36.56 80.76 59.36
C LYS A 484 -36.95 82.15 59.90
N LYS A 485 -38.11 82.69 59.50
CA LYS A 485 -38.69 83.93 60.04
C LYS A 485 -39.57 83.74 61.28
N LYS A 486 -39.76 82.50 61.76
CA LYS A 486 -40.65 82.19 62.89
C LYS A 486 -40.00 81.50 64.09
N GLU A 487 -38.69 81.27 64.08
CA GLU A 487 -38.03 80.56 65.18
C GLU A 487 -36.67 81.21 65.55
N GLN A 488 -36.70 82.53 65.73
CA GLN A 488 -35.68 83.29 66.45
C GLN A 488 -36.36 84.20 67.48
N ASP A 489 -37.08 83.59 68.42
CA ASP A 489 -37.32 84.16 69.73
C ASP A 489 -37.16 83.04 70.75
N THR A 490 -36.28 83.27 71.73
CA THR A 490 -35.88 82.38 72.85
C THR A 490 -35.05 81.14 72.46
N LYS A 491 -33.78 80.99 72.84
CA LYS A 491 -33.12 81.38 74.11
C LYS A 491 -31.61 81.58 73.93
N LYS A 492 -31.15 82.62 74.61
CA LYS A 492 -29.78 83.14 74.73
C LYS A 492 -29.18 82.69 76.08
N LYS A 493 -27.84 82.56 76.12
CA LYS A 493 -26.91 82.40 77.28
C LYS A 493 -26.57 80.94 77.64
N LYS A 494 -25.32 80.47 77.72
CA LYS A 494 -23.95 81.03 77.85
C LYS A 494 -22.98 79.98 77.27
N GLY A 495 -21.93 80.32 76.52
CA GLY A 495 -20.55 80.65 76.98
C GLY A 495 -19.62 79.49 76.58
N GLU A 496 -18.88 79.59 75.47
CA GLU A 496 -17.43 79.92 75.36
C GLU A 496 -16.49 78.79 75.84
N ASP A 497 -15.87 78.05 74.90
CA ASP A 497 -14.41 78.00 74.74
C ASP A 497 -13.97 77.29 73.43
N GLU A 498 -13.05 77.99 72.76
CA GLU A 498 -11.93 77.59 71.90
C GLU A 498 -12.02 76.62 70.69
N THR A 499 -11.44 77.19 69.63
CA THR A 499 -11.01 76.78 68.30
C THR A 499 -10.14 75.53 68.17
N GLU A 500 -10.02 75.13 66.89
CA GLU A 500 -8.91 74.36 66.27
C GLU A 500 -9.05 72.83 66.43
N ILE A 501 -9.21 72.05 65.36
CA ILE A 501 -8.11 71.72 64.44
C ILE A 501 -8.68 71.18 63.11
N ASN A 502 -8.13 71.76 62.04
CA ASN A 502 -8.01 71.28 60.66
C ASN A 502 -7.76 69.75 60.58
N GLU A 503 -7.85 69.14 59.39
CA GLU A 503 -7.25 67.80 59.14
C GLU A 503 -8.11 66.52 59.33
N GLU A 504 -9.42 66.55 59.09
CA GLU A 504 -10.19 65.31 58.89
C GLU A 504 -11.01 65.21 57.58
N GLU A 505 -11.10 66.28 56.79
CA GLU A 505 -11.59 66.20 55.39
C GLU A 505 -10.49 65.84 54.38
N ARG A 506 -9.23 65.71 54.83
CA ARG A 506 -8.14 65.08 54.05
C ARG A 506 -7.97 63.58 54.29
N LYS A 507 -8.68 62.96 55.24
CA LYS A 507 -8.54 61.51 55.56
C LYS A 507 -9.69 60.62 55.11
N LYS A 508 -10.74 61.20 54.49
CA LYS A 508 -11.79 60.43 53.77
C LYS A 508 -11.57 60.34 52.25
N GLN A 509 -10.85 61.27 51.64
CA GLN A 509 -10.41 61.17 50.24
C GLN A 509 -9.15 60.30 50.02
N ASP A 510 -8.48 59.87 51.10
CA ASP A 510 -7.33 58.95 51.07
C ASP A 510 -7.66 57.49 51.44
N LYS A 511 -8.91 57.19 51.84
CA LYS A 511 -9.38 55.80 52.06
C LYS A 511 -10.05 55.17 50.83
N GLU A 512 -10.60 55.96 49.91
CA GLU A 512 -11.14 55.45 48.63
C GLU A 512 -10.09 55.32 47.51
N LYS A 513 -8.94 56.01 47.63
CA LYS A 513 -7.79 55.82 46.74
C LYS A 513 -6.90 54.63 47.12
N LYS A 514 -7.00 54.12 48.36
CA LYS A 514 -6.23 52.96 48.83
C LYS A 514 -6.88 51.61 48.45
N VAL A 515 -8.19 51.57 48.30
CA VAL A 515 -8.92 50.35 47.85
C VAL A 515 -8.80 50.13 46.34
N LYS A 516 -8.74 51.19 45.53
CA LYS A 516 -8.56 51.09 44.06
C LYS A 516 -7.13 50.77 43.60
N ASN A 517 -6.12 50.89 44.47
CA ASN A 517 -4.71 50.60 44.14
C ASN A 517 -4.28 49.18 44.55
N GLU A 518 -4.97 48.54 45.51
CA GLU A 518 -4.72 47.13 45.88
C GLU A 518 -5.37 46.12 44.92
N GLU A 519 -6.46 46.49 44.23
CA GLU A 519 -7.06 45.65 43.17
C GLU A 519 -6.27 45.70 41.86
N ARG A 520 -5.65 46.85 41.51
CA ARG A 520 -4.76 46.98 40.33
C ARG A 520 -3.42 46.25 40.48
N ASN A 521 -2.91 46.07 41.70
CA ASN A 521 -1.69 45.30 41.95
C ASN A 521 -1.93 43.78 41.95
N LYS A 522 -3.14 43.30 42.27
CA LYS A 522 -3.50 41.87 42.17
C LYS A 522 -3.69 41.40 40.72
N GLU A 523 -4.13 42.26 39.80
CA GLU A 523 -4.21 41.93 38.37
C GLU A 523 -2.86 41.98 37.62
N LYS A 524 -1.87 42.72 38.12
CA LYS A 524 -0.51 42.72 37.55
C LYS A 524 0.29 41.47 37.91
N ILE A 525 0.16 40.96 39.14
CA ILE A 525 0.85 39.74 39.61
C ILE A 525 0.31 38.49 38.89
N LEU A 526 -0.99 38.45 38.55
CA LEU A 526 -1.60 37.33 37.80
C LEU A 526 -1.26 37.32 36.28
N LYS A 527 -0.73 38.44 35.74
CA LYS A 527 -0.29 38.55 34.33
C LYS A 527 1.20 38.24 34.14
N GLU A 528 2.03 38.39 35.18
CA GLU A 528 3.47 38.06 35.14
C GLU A 528 3.76 36.56 35.41
N GLU A 529 2.89 35.84 36.14
CA GLU A 529 2.99 34.37 36.30
C GLU A 529 2.55 33.57 35.06
N LYS A 530 1.81 34.19 34.12
CA LYS A 530 1.41 33.55 32.85
C LYS A 530 2.39 33.74 31.70
N MET A 531 3.36 34.66 31.81
CA MET A 531 4.42 34.86 30.80
C MET A 531 5.73 34.12 31.12
N THR A 532 5.95 33.66 32.36
CA THR A 532 7.17 32.93 32.76
C THR A 532 7.06 31.40 32.60
N ASN A 533 5.90 30.87 32.19
CA ASN A 533 5.69 29.44 31.94
C ASN A 533 5.76 29.03 30.45
N ASN A 534 5.99 29.98 29.53
CA ASN A 534 6.10 29.71 28.10
C ASN A 534 7.55 29.64 27.57
N ASP A 535 8.56 29.99 28.37
CA ASP A 535 9.99 29.95 27.99
C ASP A 535 10.78 28.78 28.61
N LYS A 536 10.11 27.77 29.18
CA LYS A 536 10.73 26.49 29.62
C LYS A 536 10.23 25.26 28.84
N LYS A 537 9.69 25.48 27.63
CA LYS A 537 9.26 24.40 26.71
C LYS A 537 9.89 24.48 25.32
N ASN A 538 11.01 25.19 25.19
CA ASN A 538 11.93 25.15 24.04
C ASN A 538 13.38 25.22 24.55
N LYS A 539 13.88 24.08 25.04
CA LYS A 539 15.30 23.73 25.10
C LYS A 539 15.45 22.23 25.09
#